data_AF-A0A7V6MU06-F1
#
_entry.id   AF-A0A7V6MU06-F1
#
_cell.length_a   1.000
_cell.length_b   1.000
_cell.length_c   1.000
_cell.angle_alpha   90.00
_cell.angle_beta   90.00
_cell.angle_gamma   90.00
#
_symmetry.space_group_name_H-M   'P 1'
#
loop_
_entity.id
_entity.type
_entity.pdbx_description
1 polymer ?
#
loop_
_entity_poly.entity_id
_entity_poly.type
_entity_poly.pdbx_seq_one_letter_code
_entity_poly.pdbx_strand_id
1 'polypeptide(L)'
;MVDKKIRDTGNFIVAISIMSITIIIFIDVVLRYLFKNSLTWAEELTRYIMVWMTFIGASLCVRDNIHVTMDILLNNLPKKYKKPLLYFIYAVSAAVCLYLAYLGWNIMTKVKNTGQVSASMEFFP
;
A
#
# COMPACT_ATOMS: atom_id res chain seq x y z
N MET A 1 -1.03 -0.46 27.87
CA MET A 1 0.02 0.57 27.59
C MET A 1 0.80 0.24 26.32
N VAL A 2 1.15 -1.03 26.09
CA VAL A 2 1.88 -1.53 24.91
C VAL A 2 1.12 -1.28 23.60
N ASP A 3 -0.19 -1.55 23.55
CA ASP A 3 -1.01 -1.38 22.33
C ASP A 3 -1.03 0.07 21.81
N LYS A 4 -1.13 1.02 22.74
CA LYS A 4 -1.11 2.46 22.44
C LYS A 4 0.24 2.87 21.85
N LYS A 5 1.35 2.37 22.41
CA LYS A 5 2.70 2.68 21.93
C LYS A 5 2.94 2.12 20.52
N ILE A 6 2.48 0.90 20.23
CA ILE A 6 2.56 0.31 18.88
C ILE A 6 1.78 1.16 17.87
N ARG A 7 0.60 1.66 18.26
CA ARG A 7 -0.22 2.53 17.40
C ARG A 7 0.48 3.84 17.09
N ASP A 8 0.96 4.52 18.11
CA ASP A 8 1.55 5.84 17.94
C ASP A 8 2.85 5.75 17.10
N THR A 9 3.64 4.67 17.27
CA THR A 9 4.79 4.38 16.40
C THR A 9 4.38 4.09 14.95
N GLY A 10 3.35 3.26 14.73
CA GLY A 10 2.88 2.94 13.37
C GLY A 10 2.39 4.18 12.62
N ASN A 11 1.59 5.02 13.29
CA ASN A 11 1.12 6.29 12.73
C ASN A 11 2.28 7.23 12.40
N PHE A 12 3.29 7.29 13.26
CA PHE A 12 4.48 8.11 13.02
C PHE A 12 5.27 7.65 11.78
N ILE A 13 5.42 6.33 11.59
CA ILE A 13 6.11 5.77 10.42
C ILE A 13 5.34 6.09 9.12
N VAL A 14 4.01 5.93 9.13
CA VAL A 14 3.17 6.25 7.96
C VAL A 14 3.23 7.75 7.64
N ALA A 15 3.15 8.61 8.66
CA ALA A 15 3.25 10.06 8.49
C ALA A 15 4.59 10.49 7.88
N ILE A 16 5.71 9.95 8.38
CA ILE A 16 7.04 10.18 7.81
C ILE A 16 7.11 9.70 6.36
N SER A 17 6.56 8.51 6.07
CA SER A 17 6.59 7.94 4.72
C SER A 17 5.86 8.82 3.70
N ILE A 18 4.67 9.33 4.06
CA ILE A 18 3.89 10.25 3.22
C ILE A 18 4.61 11.58 3.05
N MET A 19 5.20 12.12 4.12
CA MET A 19 5.94 13.38 4.05
C MET A 19 7.17 13.25 3.14
N SER A 20 7.91 12.14 3.25
CA SER A 20 9.05 11.83 2.37
C SER A 20 8.63 11.73 0.91
N ILE A 21 7.58 10.98 0.59
CA ILE A 21 7.02 10.88 -0.78
C ILE A 21 6.67 12.27 -1.32
N THR A 22 6.00 13.09 -0.51
CA THR A 22 5.58 14.44 -0.90
C THR A 22 6.78 15.32 -1.25
N ILE A 23 7.82 15.32 -0.41
CA ILE A 23 9.05 16.10 -0.64
C ILE A 23 9.78 15.60 -1.90
N ILE A 24 9.91 14.29 -2.08
CA ILE A 24 10.58 13.69 -3.23
C ILE A 24 9.88 14.09 -4.53
N ILE A 25 8.54 13.93 -4.60
CA ILE A 25 7.75 14.31 -5.78
C ILE A 25 7.83 15.81 -6.01
N PHE A 26 7.76 16.62 -4.96
CA PHE A 26 7.87 18.08 -5.08
C PHE A 26 9.21 18.50 -5.70
N ILE A 27 10.32 17.93 -5.22
CA ILE A 27 11.65 18.17 -5.77
C ILE A 27 11.72 17.74 -7.25
N ASP A 28 11.22 16.55 -7.58
CA ASP A 28 11.22 16.05 -8.96
C ASP A 28 10.40 16.96 -9.90
N VAL A 29 9.23 17.42 -9.45
CA VAL A 29 8.38 18.38 -10.18
C VAL A 29 9.13 19.70 -10.42
N VAL A 30 9.74 20.28 -9.38
CA VAL A 30 10.50 21.53 -9.49
C VAL A 30 11.67 21.39 -10.47
N LEU A 31 12.43 20.30 -10.37
CA LEU A 31 13.54 19.97 -11.27
C LEU A 31 13.07 19.81 -12.72
N ARG A 32 11.96 19.09 -12.92
CA ARG A 32 11.40 18.85 -14.25
C ARG A 32 10.98 20.14 -14.95
N TYR A 33 10.36 21.07 -14.22
CA TYR A 33 9.87 22.31 -14.82
C TYR A 33 10.94 23.41 -14.93
N LEU A 34 11.83 23.56 -13.94
CA LEU A 34 12.86 24.62 -13.95
C LEU A 34 14.14 24.21 -14.69
N PHE A 35 14.59 22.97 -14.50
CA PHE A 35 15.87 22.48 -15.02
C PHE A 35 15.72 21.56 -16.23
N LYS A 36 14.48 21.28 -16.66
CA LYS A 36 14.13 20.32 -17.73
C LYS A 36 14.77 18.94 -17.54
N ASN A 37 15.11 18.59 -16.30
CA ASN A 37 15.73 17.34 -15.91
C ASN A 37 14.87 16.68 -14.82
N SER A 38 14.67 15.37 -14.87
CA SER A 38 13.90 14.63 -13.87
C SER A 38 14.76 13.59 -13.18
N LEU A 39 14.51 13.36 -11.90
CA LEU A 39 15.19 12.35 -11.11
C LEU A 39 14.49 11.00 -11.36
N THR A 40 14.99 10.21 -12.30
CA THR A 40 14.41 8.90 -12.63
C THR A 40 14.36 7.96 -11.42
N TRP A 41 15.35 8.04 -10.51
CA TRP A 41 15.35 7.29 -9.25
C TRP A 41 14.28 7.76 -8.25
N ALA A 42 13.81 9.01 -8.34
CA ALA A 42 12.81 9.55 -7.41
C ALA A 42 11.46 8.84 -7.57
N GLU A 43 11.09 8.51 -8.81
CA GLU A 43 9.86 7.76 -9.09
C GLU A 43 9.93 6.34 -8.52
N GLU A 44 11.05 5.64 -8.71
CA GLU A 44 11.27 4.30 -8.19
C GLU A 44 11.29 4.28 -6.66
N LEU A 45 12.02 5.21 -6.03
CA LEU A 45 12.09 5.34 -4.57
C LEU A 45 10.71 5.58 -3.97
N THR A 46 9.95 6.50 -4.56
CA THR A 46 8.58 6.82 -4.13
C THR A 46 7.70 5.58 -4.21
N ARG A 47 7.80 4.80 -5.28
CA ARG A 47 7.06 3.54 -5.45
C ARG A 47 7.39 2.53 -4.36
N TYR A 48 8.66 2.37 -3.99
CA TYR A 48 9.04 1.48 -2.90
C TYR A 48 8.55 1.95 -1.53
N ILE A 49 8.64 3.25 -1.23
CA ILE A 49 8.10 3.80 0.02
C ILE A 49 6.59 3.60 0.09
N MET A 50 5.87 3.78 -1.02
CA MET A 50 4.42 3.54 -1.11
C MET A 50 4.07 2.07 -0.80
N VAL A 51 4.84 1.10 -1.28
CA VAL A 51 4.61 -0.32 -0.97
C VAL A 51 4.72 -0.58 0.53
N TRP A 52 5.80 -0.11 1.17
CA TRP A 52 5.98 -0.25 2.62
C TRP A 52 4.89 0.47 3.43
N MET A 53 4.57 1.70 3.05
CA MET A 53 3.50 2.47 3.67
C MET A 53 2.15 1.77 3.57
N THR A 54 1.84 1.15 2.42
CA THR A 54 0.59 0.42 2.21
C THR A 54 0.45 -0.76 3.17
N PHE A 55 1.51 -1.55 3.38
CA PHE A 55 1.46 -2.68 4.30
C PHE A 55 1.32 -2.24 5.77
N ILE A 56 2.08 -1.22 6.18
CA ILE A 56 2.00 -0.67 7.54
C ILE A 56 0.62 -0.04 7.77
N GLY A 57 0.14 0.77 6.82
CA GLY A 57 -1.17 1.40 6.85
C GLY A 57 -2.31 0.39 6.90
N ALA A 58 -2.25 -0.66 6.07
CA ALA A 58 -3.25 -1.73 6.07
C ALA A 58 -3.33 -2.44 7.43
N SER A 59 -2.19 -2.69 8.08
CA SER A 59 -2.16 -3.31 9.41
C SER A 59 -2.84 -2.44 10.48
N LEU A 60 -2.68 -1.11 10.40
CA LEU A 60 -3.33 -0.15 11.30
C LEU A 60 -4.85 -0.10 11.04
N CYS A 61 -5.27 -0.06 9.77
CA CYS A 61 -6.68 -0.06 9.39
C CYS A 61 -7.43 -1.33 9.85
N VAL A 62 -6.81 -2.50 9.74
CA VAL A 62 -7.40 -3.77 10.22
C VAL A 62 -7.55 -3.74 11.74
N ARG A 63 -6.56 -3.22 12.47
CA ARG A 63 -6.62 -3.16 13.94
C ARG A 63 -7.70 -2.22 14.44
N ASP A 64 -7.90 -1.10 13.76
CA ASP A 64 -8.93 -0.13 14.11
C ASP A 64 -10.33 -0.52 13.57
N ASN A 65 -10.47 -1.71 12.96
CA ASN A 65 -11.69 -2.20 12.29
C ASN A 65 -12.27 -1.20 11.28
N ILE A 66 -11.44 -0.31 10.72
CA ILE A 66 -11.83 0.70 9.72
C ILE A 66 -11.65 0.16 8.30
N HIS A 67 -11.40 -1.14 8.14
CA HIS A 67 -11.51 -1.76 6.82
C HIS A 67 -12.94 -1.49 6.36
N VAL A 68 -13.09 -0.66 5.32
CA VAL A 68 -14.36 -0.03 4.90
C VAL A 68 -15.43 -1.10 4.81
N THR A 69 -16.15 -1.27 5.91
CA THR A 69 -17.22 -2.24 6.02
C THR A 69 -18.47 -1.46 5.65
N MET A 70 -19.28 -2.00 4.76
CA MET A 70 -20.59 -1.45 4.45
C MET A 70 -21.51 -1.65 5.67
N ASP A 71 -21.25 -0.91 6.75
CA ASP A 71 -21.98 -0.99 8.02
C ASP A 71 -23.47 -0.66 7.83
N ILE A 72 -23.79 0.14 6.81
CA ILE A 72 -25.15 0.51 6.42
C ILE A 72 -25.97 -0.74 6.04
N LEU A 73 -25.38 -1.68 5.28
CA LEU A 73 -26.05 -2.93 4.89
C LEU A 73 -26.16 -3.90 6.09
N LEU A 74 -25.15 -3.93 6.97
CA LEU A 74 -25.15 -4.79 8.14
C LEU A 74 -26.09 -4.32 9.25
N ASN A 75 -26.35 -3.02 9.37
CA ASN A 75 -27.24 -2.48 10.41
C ASN A 75 -28.73 -2.70 10.12
N ASN A 76 -29.12 -2.73 8.84
CA ASN A 76 -30.52 -3.00 8.45
C ASN A 76 -30.89 -4.50 8.41
N LEU A 77 -29.93 -5.41 8.62
CA LEU A 77 -30.18 -6.86 8.54
C LEU A 77 -30.54 -7.50 9.91
N PRO A 78 -31.46 -8.49 9.95
CA PRO A 78 -31.76 -9.27 11.14
C PRO A 78 -30.52 -10.02 11.66
N LYS A 79 -30.36 -10.12 12.99
CA LYS A 79 -29.18 -10.75 13.66
C LYS A 79 -28.83 -12.15 13.15
N LYS A 80 -29.80 -12.92 12.62
CA LYS A 80 -29.59 -14.26 12.04
C LYS A 80 -28.71 -14.26 10.78
N TYR A 81 -28.78 -13.22 9.94
CA TYR A 81 -28.06 -13.17 8.66
C TYR A 81 -26.71 -12.44 8.75
N LYS A 82 -26.42 -11.75 9.87
CA LYS A 82 -25.16 -11.01 10.04
C LYS A 82 -23.92 -11.92 10.04
N LYS A 83 -23.97 -13.06 10.73
CA LYS A 83 -22.84 -14.01 10.81
C LYS A 83 -22.46 -14.62 9.45
N PRO A 84 -23.37 -15.25 8.69
CA PRO A 84 -23.00 -15.83 7.39
C PRO A 84 -22.54 -14.77 6.39
N LEU A 85 -23.11 -13.56 6.42
CA LEU A 85 -22.68 -12.46 5.57
C LEU A 85 -21.24 -12.01 5.89
N LEU A 86 -20.86 -11.92 7.16
CA LEU A 86 -19.48 -11.62 7.55
C LEU A 86 -18.50 -12.69 7.06
N TYR A 87 -18.83 -13.98 7.22
CA TYR A 87 -18.00 -15.06 6.67
C TYR A 87 -17.87 -14.97 5.15
N PHE A 88 -18.94 -14.63 4.44
CA PHE A 88 -18.92 -14.41 3.00
C PHE A 88 -18.00 -13.25 2.61
N ILE A 89 -18.09 -12.12 3.30
CA ILE A 89 -17.21 -10.96 3.07
C ILE A 89 -15.74 -11.35 3.26
N TYR A 90 -15.40 -12.02 4.37
CA TYR A 90 -14.03 -12.47 4.61
C TYR A 90 -13.55 -13.48 3.56
N ALA A 91 -14.42 -14.39 3.11
CA ALA A 91 -14.09 -15.34 2.04
C ALA A 91 -13.82 -14.65 0.70
N VAL A 92 -14.63 -13.65 0.33
CA VAL A 92 -14.43 -12.85 -0.88
C VAL A 92 -13.13 -12.05 -0.78
N SER A 93 -12.88 -11.36 0.34
CA SER A 93 -11.64 -10.62 0.57
C SER A 93 -10.41 -11.54 0.47
N ALA A 94 -10.47 -12.74 1.06
CA ALA A 94 -9.40 -13.73 0.95
C ALA A 94 -9.18 -14.19 -0.50
N ALA A 95 -10.25 -14.44 -1.26
CA ALA A 95 -10.17 -14.82 -2.67
C ALA A 95 -9.53 -13.71 -3.53
N VAL A 96 -9.90 -12.45 -3.30
CA VAL A 96 -9.31 -11.29 -3.99
C VAL A 96 -7.82 -11.18 -3.66
N CYS A 97 -7.43 -11.31 -2.39
CA CYS A 97 -6.02 -11.30 -1.99
C CYS A 97 -5.21 -12.42 -2.65
N LEU A 98 -5.75 -13.63 -2.73
CA LEU A 98 -5.10 -14.76 -3.41
C LEU A 98 -4.96 -14.52 -4.92
N TYR A 99 -5.98 -13.94 -5.56
CA TYR A 99 -5.94 -13.60 -6.97
C TYR A 99 -4.90 -12.52 -7.28
N LEU A 100 -4.80 -11.47 -6.44
CA LEU A 100 -3.77 -10.45 -6.56
C LEU A 100 -2.37 -11.03 -6.35
N ALA A 101 -2.19 -11.95 -5.40
CA ALA A 101 -0.91 -12.63 -5.20
C ALA A 101 -0.51 -13.48 -6.42
N TYR A 102 -1.48 -14.18 -7.03
CA TYR A 102 -1.26 -14.94 -8.27
C TYR A 102 -0.85 -14.04 -9.44
N LEU A 103 -1.53 -12.90 -9.62
CA LEU A 103 -1.16 -11.90 -10.63
C LEU A 103 0.24 -11.34 -10.39
N GLY A 104 0.56 -10.98 -9.14
CA GLY A 104 1.89 -10.52 -8.76
C GLY A 104 2.98 -11.53 -9.09
N TRP A 105 2.74 -12.81 -8.82
CA TRP A 105 3.65 -13.90 -9.17
C TRP A 105 3.87 -14.01 -10.69
N ASN A 106 2.80 -13.95 -11.48
CA ASN A 106 2.89 -14.00 -12.94
C ASN A 106 3.62 -12.79 -13.54
N ILE A 107 3.49 -11.61 -12.94
CA ILE A 107 4.24 -10.42 -13.38
C ILE A 107 5.71 -10.58 -13.03
N MET A 108 6.02 -11.04 -11.81
CA MET A 108 7.40 -11.25 -11.36
C MET A 108 8.14 -12.27 -12.23
N THR A 109 7.51 -13.39 -12.60
CA THR A 109 8.13 -14.39 -13.48
C THR A 109 8.39 -13.84 -14.89
N LYS A 110 7.47 -13.03 -15.44
CA LYS A 110 7.67 -12.34 -16.72
C LYS A 110 8.83 -11.33 -16.65
N VAL A 111 8.91 -10.54 -15.58
CA VAL A 111 9.99 -9.57 -15.35
C VAL A 111 11.33 -10.28 -15.20
N LYS A 112 11.40 -11.37 -14.43
CA LYS A 112 12.62 -12.17 -14.24
C LYS A 112 13.15 -12.72 -15.58
N ASN A 113 12.26 -13.19 -16.45
CA ASN A 113 12.64 -13.69 -17.78
C ASN A 113 13.12 -12.59 -18.73
N THR A 114 12.77 -11.32 -18.46
CA THR A 114 13.18 -10.16 -19.26
C THR A 114 14.50 -9.56 -18.74
N GLY A 115 15.03 -10.02 -17.60
CA GLY A 115 16.27 -9.51 -17.01
C GLY A 115 16.20 -8.05 -16.52
N GLN A 116 15.00 -7.48 -16.41
CA GLN A 116 14.81 -6.09 -16.00
C GLN A 116 15.06 -5.95 -14.50
N VAL A 117 16.19 -5.34 -14.14
CA VAL A 117 16.39 -4.70 -12.84
C VAL A 117 15.82 -3.28 -12.86
N SER A 118 15.61 -2.67 -11.70
CA SER A 118 15.08 -1.30 -11.60
C SER A 118 15.96 -0.35 -12.42
N ALA A 119 15.41 0.14 -13.53
CA ALA A 119 16.16 0.81 -14.59
C ALA A 119 16.82 2.12 -14.14
N SER A 120 16.48 2.62 -12.95
CA SER A 120 16.88 3.96 -12.48
C SER A 120 17.65 3.96 -11.15
N MET A 121 17.72 2.83 -10.43
CA MET A 121 18.56 2.64 -9.23
C MET A 121 19.88 1.91 -9.54
N GLU A 122 20.35 1.94 -10.78
CA GLU A 122 21.76 1.73 -11.10
C GLU A 122 22.55 2.96 -10.59
N PHE A 123 22.77 2.99 -9.28
CA PHE A 123 23.68 3.95 -8.66
C PHE A 123 25.10 3.53 -9.06
N PHE A 124 25.55 4.11 -10.18
CA PHE A 124 26.87 4.14 -10.84
C PHE A 124 26.83 3.61 -12.29
N PRO A 125 27.53 4.32 -13.22
CA PRO A 125 27.47 4.09 -14.66
C PRO A 125 28.02 2.73 -15.10
#